data_AF-A0A2N3QU32-F1
#
_entry.id   AF-A0A2N3QU32-F1
#
_cell.length_a   1.000
_cell.length_b   1.000
_cell.length_c   1.000
_cell.angle_alpha   90.00
_cell.angle_beta   90.00
_cell.angle_gamma   90.00
#
_symmetry.space_group_name_H-M   'P 1'
#
loop_
_entity.id
_entity.type
_entity.pdbx_description
1 polymer ?
#
loop_
_entity_poly.entity_id
_entity_poly.type
_entity_poly.pdbx_seq_one_letter_code
_entity_poly.pdbx_strand_id
1 'polypeptide(L)'
;MLNAYNALNGNGMITEADKGQGDRGQSYSYAAASHGDWVYIGTMYGGLGVQAILNHGMASNMGMSAEAAKNLMQTMYAGHMYLGEPDGKSAGGMLFKFNVKTGETKILMSKSAGIEGGKGIIPTFRSAFEMNGKLYFEGMVMDTANPDLDQREIQTAIAMQNGFPCIYEIDPANGDKLTIVHNSVDTEGFRTLVNQKVFTSTRAIGSFNDTLIAGDLKIDANGNGAAYLVASNTPSVPGSYKVIADMASFDNLPAIHRSDVNGGGGIYQVLEFNGKLYVVVCTGSADTRNEQTGTLRSFAIYVGENNGDATNKADWSWRPLVGDPTKGAKYFYGLDSSRVSAGACTLQVFGDHLYIGDYNDVSSALQGFAMNMDFVTQATNLEQSINLYRMDANENVEMLVGDANETFPDGGSTSLGSGYGNNMNQYTWQTAVHEGKMYLSTMNTTTLLEPIAQFTNGDILHMSAQEWKTTVQHLRAFLEIVLKGDDAATFSRTRSVRPSADDPDALVDWACRQAAARAAADAPAQADGDNEADEEFALTDA
;
A
#
# COMPACT_ATOMS: atom_id res chain seq x y z
N MET A 1 -22.08 0.75 5.79
CA MET A 1 -20.84 -0.02 5.63
C MET A 1 -21.21 -1.44 5.25
N LEU A 2 -20.51 -2.00 4.26
CA LEU A 2 -20.85 -3.23 3.56
C LEU A 2 -20.78 -4.48 4.46
N ASN A 3 -21.93 -5.06 4.83
CA ASN A 3 -22.03 -6.43 5.36
C ASN A 3 -22.10 -7.50 4.24
N ALA A 4 -21.43 -7.26 3.11
CA ALA A 4 -21.54 -8.10 1.91
C ALA A 4 -20.18 -8.58 1.37
N TYR A 5 -19.23 -8.83 2.27
CA TYR A 5 -18.03 -9.57 1.92
C TYR A 5 -18.17 -10.99 2.48
N ASN A 6 -18.42 -11.94 1.59
CA ASN A 6 -18.19 -13.34 1.90
C ASN A 6 -16.69 -13.60 1.76
N ALA A 7 -16.08 -14.30 2.70
CA ALA A 7 -14.64 -14.56 2.64
C ALA A 7 -14.28 -15.48 1.48
N LEU A 8 -13.16 -15.20 0.81
CA LEU A 8 -12.60 -16.13 -0.14
C LEU A 8 -11.73 -17.14 0.57
N ASN A 9 -11.63 -18.34 0.02
CA ASN A 9 -10.52 -19.24 0.34
C ASN A 9 -9.32 -18.94 -0.57
N GLY A 10 -8.16 -19.60 -0.37
CA GLY A 10 -6.97 -19.42 -1.20
C GLY A 10 -7.07 -19.89 -2.66
N ASN A 11 -8.24 -20.41 -3.06
CA ASN A 11 -8.58 -20.60 -4.46
C ASN A 11 -9.31 -19.39 -5.06
N GLY A 12 -9.75 -18.40 -4.26
CA GLY A 12 -10.47 -17.20 -4.69
C GLY A 12 -11.99 -17.37 -4.78
N MET A 13 -12.57 -18.38 -4.12
CA MET A 13 -14.02 -18.63 -4.17
C MET A 13 -14.72 -18.00 -2.98
N ILE A 14 -15.85 -17.32 -3.21
CA ILE A 14 -16.78 -16.91 -2.15
C ILE A 14 -17.19 -18.13 -1.32
N THR A 15 -16.95 -18.08 -0.01
CA THR A 15 -17.40 -19.09 0.95
C THR A 15 -18.37 -18.50 1.95
N GLU A 16 -19.38 -19.26 2.36
CA GLU A 16 -20.28 -18.87 3.47
C GLU A 16 -19.63 -19.04 4.86
N ALA A 17 -18.39 -19.56 4.90
CA ALA A 17 -17.70 -19.97 6.13
C ALA A 17 -17.53 -18.81 7.13
N ASP A 18 -17.41 -17.58 6.63
CA ASP A 18 -17.11 -16.42 7.46
C ASP A 18 -18.36 -15.65 7.92
N LYS A 19 -19.58 -16.16 7.66
CA LYS A 19 -20.85 -15.57 8.16
C LYS A 19 -20.96 -14.05 7.94
N GLY A 20 -20.43 -13.52 6.83
CA GLY A 20 -20.45 -12.09 6.52
C GLY A 20 -19.40 -11.23 7.25
N GLN A 21 -18.35 -11.83 7.81
CA GLN A 21 -17.22 -11.10 8.43
C GLN A 21 -16.23 -10.49 7.43
N GLY A 22 -16.36 -10.80 6.14
CA GLY A 22 -15.48 -10.28 5.08
C GLY A 22 -14.21 -11.06 4.86
N ASP A 23 -13.72 -11.06 3.61
CA ASP A 23 -12.39 -11.57 3.28
C ASP A 23 -11.33 -10.58 3.81
N ARG A 24 -10.63 -10.98 4.87
CA ARG A 24 -9.57 -10.18 5.50
C ARG A 24 -8.35 -9.98 4.60
N GLY A 25 -8.19 -10.81 3.56
CA GLY A 25 -7.16 -10.71 2.54
C GLY A 25 -7.51 -9.73 1.41
N GLN A 26 -8.79 -9.52 1.09
CA GLN A 26 -9.23 -8.51 0.11
C GLN A 26 -9.29 -7.11 0.76
N SER A 27 -8.12 -6.64 1.19
CA SER A 27 -8.01 -5.54 2.16
C SER A 27 -8.14 -4.13 1.56
N TYR A 28 -8.12 -3.96 0.24
CA TYR A 28 -8.03 -2.63 -0.36
C TYR A 28 -8.73 -2.53 -1.73
N SER A 29 -9.71 -1.63 -1.89
CA SER A 29 -10.24 -1.23 -3.20
C SER A 29 -9.34 -0.16 -3.82
N TYR A 30 -8.52 -0.53 -4.79
CA TYR A 30 -7.53 0.38 -5.39
C TYR A 30 -8.05 1.03 -6.68
N ALA A 31 -9.00 0.38 -7.38
CA ALA A 31 -9.65 0.91 -8.57
C ALA A 31 -11.17 0.75 -8.45
N ALA A 32 -11.94 1.80 -8.77
CA ALA A 32 -13.39 1.72 -8.82
C ALA A 32 -13.97 2.64 -9.89
N ALA A 33 -15.05 2.21 -10.52
CA ALA A 33 -15.85 3.02 -11.43
C ALA A 33 -17.32 2.62 -11.30
N SER A 34 -18.22 3.56 -11.55
CA SER A 34 -19.67 3.32 -11.52
C SER A 34 -20.25 3.36 -12.92
N HIS A 35 -21.27 2.54 -13.19
CA HIS A 35 -22.10 2.66 -14.38
C HIS A 35 -23.55 2.30 -14.05
N GLY A 36 -24.46 3.26 -14.21
CA GLY A 36 -25.84 3.13 -13.75
C GLY A 36 -25.91 2.84 -12.25
N ASP A 37 -26.64 1.79 -11.86
CA ASP A 37 -26.79 1.38 -10.46
C ASP A 37 -25.67 0.44 -9.97
N TRP A 38 -24.65 0.18 -10.80
CA TRP A 38 -23.56 -0.75 -10.49
C TRP A 38 -22.27 0.00 -10.18
N VAL A 39 -21.54 -0.49 -9.17
CA VAL A 39 -20.17 -0.08 -8.87
C VAL A 39 -19.25 -1.27 -9.11
N TYR A 40 -18.23 -1.05 -9.92
CA TYR A 40 -17.21 -2.01 -10.31
C TYR A 40 -15.95 -1.73 -9.49
N ILE A 41 -15.41 -2.74 -8.83
CA ILE A 41 -14.32 -2.60 -7.86
C ILE A 41 -13.24 -3.63 -8.15
N GLY A 42 -12.03 -3.13 -8.40
CA GLY A 42 -10.79 -3.89 -8.40
C GLY A 42 -10.16 -3.87 -7.01
N THR A 43 -9.91 -5.05 -6.46
CA THR A 43 -9.26 -5.22 -5.16
C THR A 43 -7.77 -5.50 -5.31
N MET A 44 -7.01 -5.09 -4.31
CA MET A 44 -5.63 -5.51 -4.08
C MET A 44 -5.63 -6.47 -2.89
N TYR A 45 -5.18 -7.70 -3.13
CA TYR A 45 -5.08 -8.72 -2.10
C TYR A 45 -3.83 -8.55 -1.24
N GLY A 46 -3.99 -8.56 0.09
CA GLY A 46 -2.93 -8.31 1.04
C GLY A 46 -2.29 -6.93 0.83
N GLY A 47 -3.11 -5.91 0.49
CA GLY A 47 -2.66 -4.56 0.18
C GLY A 47 -1.67 -4.04 1.23
N LEU A 48 -0.49 -3.61 0.77
CA LEU A 48 0.74 -3.26 1.51
C LEU A 48 1.71 -4.42 1.84
N GLY A 49 1.35 -5.69 1.63
CA GLY A 49 2.25 -6.81 1.91
C GLY A 49 2.72 -6.88 3.36
N VAL A 50 1.97 -6.26 4.27
CA VAL A 50 2.31 -6.05 5.69
C VAL A 50 2.80 -7.32 6.36
N GLN A 51 2.09 -8.43 6.12
CA GLN A 51 2.46 -9.75 6.62
C GLN A 51 3.83 -10.23 6.11
N ALA A 52 4.10 -10.07 4.81
CA ALA A 52 5.36 -10.50 4.22
C ALA A 52 6.52 -9.63 4.71
N ILE A 53 6.30 -8.31 4.79
CA ILE A 53 7.25 -7.33 5.32
C ILE A 53 7.60 -7.64 6.78
N LEU A 54 6.59 -7.84 7.62
CA LEU A 54 6.78 -8.10 9.05
C LEU A 54 7.37 -9.48 9.29
N ASN A 55 6.85 -10.54 8.66
CA ASN A 55 7.42 -11.87 8.84
C ASN A 55 8.87 -11.96 8.33
N HIS A 56 9.18 -11.33 7.19
CA HIS A 56 10.53 -11.33 6.65
C HIS A 56 11.47 -10.50 7.53
N GLY A 57 11.09 -9.27 7.88
CA GLY A 57 11.90 -8.37 8.70
C GLY A 57 12.22 -8.95 10.08
N MET A 58 11.21 -9.51 10.76
CA MET A 58 11.39 -10.14 12.06
C MET A 58 12.28 -11.39 11.97
N ALA A 59 12.13 -12.21 10.92
CA ALA A 59 12.96 -13.39 10.74
C ALA A 59 14.42 -13.06 10.36
N SER A 60 14.63 -12.10 9.45
CA SER A 60 15.97 -11.76 8.95
C SER A 60 16.77 -10.92 9.93
N ASN A 61 16.13 -9.97 10.63
CA ASN A 61 16.85 -8.93 11.36
C ASN A 61 16.81 -9.13 12.88
N MET A 62 15.81 -9.83 13.42
CA MET A 62 15.80 -10.26 14.82
C MET A 62 16.29 -11.71 15.01
N GLY A 63 16.73 -12.38 13.94
CA GLY A 63 17.18 -13.78 13.97
C GLY A 63 16.08 -14.76 14.39
N MET A 64 14.82 -14.36 14.33
CA MET A 64 13.70 -15.18 14.75
C MET A 64 13.41 -16.29 13.74
N SER A 65 12.94 -17.44 14.23
CA SER A 65 12.30 -18.41 13.34
C SER A 65 11.01 -17.79 12.77
N ALA A 66 10.60 -18.21 11.58
CA ALA A 66 9.33 -17.76 10.98
C ALA A 66 8.12 -18.04 11.89
N GLU A 67 8.19 -19.10 12.71
CA GLU A 67 7.16 -19.44 13.69
C GLU A 67 7.15 -18.48 14.89
N ALA A 68 8.33 -18.07 15.39
CA ALA A 68 8.45 -17.06 16.43
C ALA A 68 7.92 -15.70 15.95
N ALA A 69 8.36 -15.26 14.76
CA ALA A 69 7.87 -14.02 14.13
C ALA A 69 6.34 -14.03 13.99
N LYS A 70 5.77 -15.12 13.47
CA LYS A 70 4.31 -15.28 13.34
C LYS A 70 3.58 -15.14 14.69
N ASN A 71 4.06 -15.79 15.75
CA ASN A 71 3.40 -15.74 17.07
C ASN A 71 3.54 -14.37 17.73
N LEU A 72 4.67 -13.68 17.53
CA LEU A 72 4.82 -12.30 17.97
C LEU A 72 3.83 -11.37 17.27
N MET A 73 3.70 -11.47 15.94
CA MET A 73 2.69 -10.72 15.18
C MET A 73 1.27 -10.98 15.65
N GLN A 74 0.92 -12.24 15.91
CA GLN A 74 -0.41 -12.58 16.44
C GLN A 74 -0.64 -12.03 17.86
N THR A 75 0.41 -11.93 18.67
CA THR A 75 0.34 -11.30 19.99
C THR A 75 0.09 -9.80 19.86
N MET A 76 0.89 -9.11 19.03
CA MET A 76 0.84 -7.66 18.84
C MET A 76 -0.53 -7.17 18.35
N TYR A 77 -1.22 -7.98 17.55
CA TYR A 77 -2.52 -7.65 16.97
C TYR A 77 -3.68 -8.47 17.59
N ALA A 78 -3.48 -9.12 18.74
CA ALA A 78 -4.49 -9.96 19.39
C ALA A 78 -5.19 -10.99 18.47
N GLY A 79 -4.48 -11.50 17.46
CA GLY A 79 -5.00 -12.43 16.45
C GLY A 79 -5.75 -11.76 15.27
N HIS A 80 -5.90 -10.44 15.28
CA HIS A 80 -6.58 -9.66 14.25
C HIS A 80 -5.71 -9.32 13.03
N MET A 81 -4.40 -9.62 13.06
CA MET A 81 -3.60 -9.55 11.84
C MET A 81 -3.95 -10.71 10.89
N TYR A 82 -4.28 -10.36 9.65
CA TYR A 82 -4.43 -11.33 8.57
C TYR A 82 -3.08 -11.96 8.21
N LEU A 83 -3.01 -13.29 8.16
CA LEU A 83 -1.77 -14.03 7.91
C LEU A 83 -1.73 -14.78 6.58
N GLY A 84 -2.72 -14.59 5.72
CA GLY A 84 -2.96 -15.43 4.55
C GLY A 84 -4.07 -16.45 4.80
N GLU A 85 -4.46 -17.13 3.74
CA GLU A 85 -5.56 -18.10 3.77
C GLU A 85 -5.21 -19.37 4.56
N PRO A 86 -6.19 -20.04 5.20
CA PRO A 86 -5.95 -21.26 5.97
C PRO A 86 -5.31 -22.41 5.17
N ASP A 87 -5.51 -22.44 3.84
CA ASP A 87 -4.92 -23.43 2.94
C ASP A 87 -3.51 -23.06 2.46
N GLY A 88 -2.96 -21.93 2.92
CA GLY A 88 -1.64 -21.42 2.59
C GLY A 88 -1.51 -20.86 1.18
N LYS A 89 -2.60 -20.72 0.43
CA LYS A 89 -2.59 -20.20 -0.94
C LYS A 89 -3.02 -18.74 -0.98
N SER A 90 -2.35 -17.95 -1.82
CA SER A 90 -2.80 -16.59 -2.12
C SER A 90 -4.06 -16.63 -2.99
N ALA A 91 -5.13 -15.98 -2.53
CA ALA A 91 -6.37 -15.82 -3.32
C ALA A 91 -6.16 -14.86 -4.51
N GLY A 92 -5.24 -13.91 -4.38
CA GLY A 92 -5.01 -12.85 -5.38
C GLY A 92 -6.11 -11.81 -5.39
N GLY A 93 -5.89 -10.68 -6.08
CA GLY A 93 -6.92 -9.65 -6.25
C GLY A 93 -8.08 -10.14 -7.11
N MET A 94 -9.17 -9.37 -7.12
CA MET A 94 -10.35 -9.65 -7.93
C MET A 94 -10.99 -8.38 -8.47
N LEU A 95 -11.76 -8.55 -9.53
CA LEU A 95 -12.68 -7.55 -10.03
C LEU A 95 -14.10 -8.07 -9.82
N PHE A 96 -14.91 -7.31 -9.10
CA PHE A 96 -16.31 -7.61 -8.90
C PHE A 96 -17.15 -6.35 -9.10
N LYS A 97 -18.46 -6.52 -9.21
CA LYS A 97 -19.40 -5.42 -9.16
C LYS A 97 -20.51 -5.68 -8.15
N PHE A 98 -21.05 -4.63 -7.58
CA PHE A 98 -22.26 -4.71 -6.77
C PHE A 98 -23.27 -3.64 -7.15
N ASN A 99 -24.55 -3.95 -7.01
CA ASN A 99 -25.63 -3.02 -7.30
C ASN A 99 -25.98 -2.24 -6.02
N VAL A 100 -25.93 -0.90 -6.10
CA VAL A 100 -26.11 -0.04 -4.92
C VAL A 100 -27.55 -0.03 -4.40
N LYS A 101 -28.54 -0.42 -5.23
CA LYS A 101 -29.96 -0.46 -4.85
C LYS A 101 -30.40 -1.84 -4.36
N THR A 102 -29.94 -2.92 -5.00
CA THR A 102 -30.38 -4.28 -4.69
C THR A 102 -29.41 -5.05 -3.79
N GLY A 103 -28.15 -4.62 -3.71
CA GLY A 103 -27.08 -5.36 -3.02
C GLY A 103 -26.60 -6.60 -3.79
N GLU A 104 -27.07 -6.83 -5.02
CA GLU A 104 -26.61 -7.93 -5.86
C GLU A 104 -25.12 -7.79 -6.18
N THR A 105 -24.33 -8.86 -5.99
CA THR A 105 -22.88 -8.87 -6.22
C THR A 105 -22.49 -9.93 -7.25
N LYS A 106 -21.57 -9.59 -8.17
CA LYS A 106 -21.05 -10.50 -9.20
C LYS A 106 -19.53 -10.39 -9.31
N ILE A 107 -18.83 -11.52 -9.27
CA ILE A 107 -17.40 -11.59 -9.59
C ILE A 107 -17.24 -11.58 -11.11
N LEU A 108 -16.47 -10.63 -11.62
CA LEU A 108 -16.14 -10.51 -13.05
C LEU A 108 -14.85 -11.25 -13.38
N MET A 109 -13.83 -11.12 -12.53
CA MET A 109 -12.51 -11.73 -12.70
C MET A 109 -11.91 -12.12 -11.35
N SER A 110 -11.46 -13.36 -11.22
CA SER A 110 -10.68 -13.84 -10.07
C SER A 110 -9.98 -15.16 -10.38
N LYS A 111 -9.17 -15.64 -9.44
CA LYS A 111 -8.46 -16.91 -9.53
C LYS A 111 -9.37 -18.13 -9.76
N SER A 112 -10.61 -18.16 -9.25
CA SER A 112 -11.49 -19.35 -9.36
C SER A 112 -12.88 -19.10 -9.92
N ALA A 113 -13.30 -17.85 -10.07
CA ALA A 113 -14.60 -17.46 -10.60
C ALA A 113 -14.50 -16.24 -11.51
N GLY A 114 -15.41 -16.14 -12.48
CA GLY A 114 -15.48 -14.99 -13.39
C GLY A 114 -16.60 -15.17 -14.42
N ILE A 115 -16.96 -14.07 -15.07
CA ILE A 115 -17.90 -14.09 -16.21
C ILE A 115 -17.21 -14.72 -17.42
N GLU A 116 -17.98 -15.38 -18.29
CA GLU A 116 -17.49 -16.06 -19.50
C GLU A 116 -16.41 -17.13 -19.26
N GLY A 117 -16.30 -17.67 -18.04
CA GLY A 117 -15.30 -18.68 -17.72
C GLY A 117 -13.92 -18.12 -17.37
N GLY A 118 -13.81 -16.81 -17.12
CA GLY A 118 -12.60 -16.07 -16.72
C GLY A 118 -12.00 -16.46 -15.36
N LYS A 119 -11.79 -17.75 -15.15
CA LYS A 119 -11.09 -18.35 -14.01
C LYS A 119 -9.59 -18.32 -14.27
N GLY A 120 -8.81 -18.31 -13.20
CA GLY A 120 -7.35 -18.31 -13.28
C GLY A 120 -6.74 -16.94 -13.57
N ILE A 121 -7.53 -15.87 -13.54
CA ILE A 121 -7.07 -14.51 -13.82
C ILE A 121 -7.05 -13.71 -12.53
N ILE A 122 -5.88 -13.20 -12.15
CA ILE A 122 -5.67 -12.45 -10.90
C ILE A 122 -5.39 -10.99 -11.26
N PRO A 123 -6.37 -10.09 -11.14
CA PRO A 123 -6.16 -8.67 -11.36
C PRO A 123 -5.53 -7.98 -10.16
N THR A 124 -4.82 -6.90 -10.45
CA THR A 124 -4.43 -5.86 -9.51
C THR A 124 -4.52 -4.52 -10.24
N PHE A 125 -5.75 -4.04 -10.39
CA PHE A 125 -6.04 -2.74 -10.97
C PHE A 125 -5.82 -1.64 -9.94
N ARG A 126 -5.32 -0.49 -10.41
CA ARG A 126 -4.91 0.65 -9.58
C ARG A 126 -5.69 1.92 -9.85
N SER A 127 -6.36 1.99 -10.99
CA SER A 127 -7.28 3.07 -11.30
C SER A 127 -8.29 2.61 -12.35
N ALA A 128 -9.37 3.35 -12.48
CA ALA A 128 -10.40 3.11 -13.47
C ALA A 128 -10.93 4.43 -14.01
N PHE A 129 -11.39 4.42 -15.26
CA PHE A 129 -11.97 5.58 -15.92
C PHE A 129 -13.17 5.18 -16.76
N GLU A 130 -14.26 5.95 -16.68
CA GLU A 130 -15.41 5.78 -17.57
C GLU A 130 -15.26 6.68 -18.80
N MET A 131 -15.40 6.09 -19.98
CA MET A 131 -15.41 6.83 -21.24
C MET A 131 -16.38 6.18 -22.22
N ASN A 132 -17.24 6.98 -22.85
CA ASN A 132 -18.18 6.50 -23.87
C ASN A 132 -19.07 5.33 -23.42
N GLY A 133 -19.49 5.33 -22.15
CA GLY A 133 -20.34 4.29 -21.56
C GLY A 133 -19.63 2.96 -21.27
N LYS A 134 -18.30 2.93 -21.36
CA LYS A 134 -17.45 1.78 -21.03
C LYS A 134 -16.49 2.14 -19.91
N LEU A 135 -16.03 1.11 -19.21
CA LEU A 135 -15.11 1.26 -18.09
C LEU A 135 -13.74 0.71 -18.46
N TYR A 136 -12.69 1.47 -18.21
CA TYR A 136 -11.30 1.09 -18.46
C TYR A 136 -10.57 0.96 -17.14
N PHE A 137 -10.08 -0.23 -16.84
CA PHE A 137 -9.34 -0.54 -15.62
C PHE A 137 -7.85 -0.69 -15.95
N GLU A 138 -7.03 0.13 -15.28
CA GLU A 138 -5.59 0.20 -15.47
C GLU A 138 -4.87 -0.54 -14.34
N GLY A 139 -3.83 -1.29 -14.68
CA GLY A 139 -2.96 -1.94 -13.69
C GLY A 139 -2.27 -3.16 -14.25
N MET A 140 -2.38 -4.30 -13.57
CA MET A 140 -1.75 -5.54 -14.03
C MET A 140 -2.62 -6.77 -13.81
N VAL A 141 -2.39 -7.80 -14.61
CA VAL A 141 -3.08 -9.09 -14.51
C VAL A 141 -2.08 -10.24 -14.60
N MET A 142 -2.27 -11.25 -13.76
CA MET A 142 -1.57 -12.54 -13.86
C MET A 142 -2.57 -13.62 -14.30
N ASP A 143 -2.30 -14.25 -15.45
CA ASP A 143 -3.01 -15.44 -15.90
C ASP A 143 -2.26 -16.70 -15.42
N THR A 144 -2.90 -17.45 -14.54
CA THR A 144 -2.36 -18.70 -13.96
C THR A 144 -2.31 -19.86 -14.96
N ALA A 145 -2.92 -19.71 -16.14
CA ALA A 145 -2.87 -20.65 -17.25
C ALA A 145 -1.99 -20.14 -18.42
N ASN A 146 -1.21 -19.07 -18.22
CA ASN A 146 -0.32 -18.54 -19.25
C ASN A 146 0.65 -19.64 -19.73
N PRO A 147 0.64 -20.01 -21.03
CA PRO A 147 1.43 -21.13 -21.56
C PRO A 147 2.92 -20.81 -21.66
N ASP A 148 3.30 -19.53 -21.64
CA ASP A 148 4.68 -19.08 -21.80
C ASP A 148 5.43 -18.94 -20.48
N LEU A 149 4.73 -19.05 -19.35
CA LEU A 149 5.30 -19.03 -18.00
C LEU A 149 5.24 -20.42 -17.36
N ASP A 150 6.31 -20.80 -16.68
CA ASP A 150 6.27 -22.02 -15.88
C ASP A 150 5.52 -21.81 -14.55
N GLN A 151 5.16 -22.91 -13.89
CA GLN A 151 4.40 -22.84 -12.64
C GLN A 151 5.15 -22.13 -11.51
N ARG A 152 6.50 -22.20 -11.48
CA ARG A 152 7.30 -21.52 -10.46
C ARG A 152 7.33 -20.01 -10.72
N GLU A 153 7.43 -19.58 -11.97
CA GLU A 153 7.30 -18.18 -12.37
C GLU A 153 5.95 -17.62 -11.94
N ILE A 154 4.86 -18.34 -12.24
CA ILE A 154 3.50 -17.94 -11.85
C ILE A 154 3.37 -17.82 -10.32
N GLN A 155 3.79 -18.84 -9.56
CA GLN A 155 3.71 -18.79 -8.09
C GLN A 155 4.55 -17.64 -7.51
N THR A 156 5.74 -17.41 -8.05
CA THR A 156 6.61 -16.31 -7.62
C THR A 156 5.97 -14.96 -7.94
N ALA A 157 5.39 -14.81 -9.13
CA ALA A 157 4.71 -13.59 -9.53
C ALA A 157 3.51 -13.30 -8.62
N ILE A 158 2.68 -14.30 -8.31
CA ILE A 158 1.55 -14.14 -7.38
C ILE A 158 2.05 -13.74 -5.98
N ALA A 159 3.09 -14.40 -5.46
CA ALA A 159 3.64 -14.11 -4.14
C ALA A 159 4.22 -12.70 -4.04
N MET A 160 4.87 -12.23 -5.11
CA MET A 160 5.46 -10.89 -5.20
C MET A 160 4.46 -9.83 -5.65
N GLN A 161 3.22 -10.20 -5.98
CA GLN A 161 2.24 -9.33 -6.63
C GLN A 161 2.81 -8.71 -7.91
N ASN A 162 3.25 -9.55 -8.85
CA ASN A 162 3.59 -9.18 -10.22
C ASN A 162 2.48 -9.69 -11.15
N GLY A 163 2.18 -8.90 -12.18
CA GLY A 163 1.37 -9.27 -13.32
C GLY A 163 1.85 -8.57 -14.58
N PHE A 164 1.26 -8.91 -15.72
CA PHE A 164 1.46 -8.17 -16.96
C PHE A 164 0.73 -6.82 -16.86
N PRO A 165 1.43 -5.67 -17.03
CA PRO A 165 0.77 -4.38 -17.06
C PRO A 165 -0.15 -4.29 -18.28
N CYS A 166 -1.38 -3.83 -18.07
CA CYS A 166 -2.43 -3.84 -19.09
C CYS A 166 -3.61 -2.91 -18.75
N ILE A 167 -4.39 -2.59 -19.78
CA ILE A 167 -5.70 -1.94 -19.68
C ILE A 167 -6.79 -2.95 -20.07
N TYR A 168 -7.76 -3.14 -19.18
CA TYR A 168 -8.98 -3.90 -19.43
C TYR A 168 -10.16 -2.97 -19.68
N GLU A 169 -10.88 -3.19 -20.78
CA GLU A 169 -12.20 -2.64 -21.02
C GLU A 169 -13.28 -3.57 -20.43
N ILE A 170 -14.29 -2.98 -19.82
CA ILE A 170 -15.55 -3.61 -19.44
C ILE A 170 -16.66 -2.90 -20.20
N ASP A 171 -17.53 -3.68 -20.85
CA ASP A 171 -18.70 -3.17 -21.57
C ASP A 171 -20.00 -3.54 -20.81
N PRO A 172 -20.54 -2.65 -19.95
CA PRO A 172 -21.78 -2.89 -19.24
C PRO A 172 -22.99 -3.14 -20.16
N ALA A 173 -23.01 -2.52 -21.34
CA ALA A 173 -24.11 -2.68 -22.30
C ALA A 173 -24.08 -4.04 -23.00
N ASN A 174 -22.91 -4.68 -23.05
CA ASN A 174 -22.72 -6.02 -23.60
C ASN A 174 -22.45 -7.07 -22.51
N GLY A 175 -23.28 -7.07 -21.45
CA GLY A 175 -23.24 -8.10 -20.43
C GLY A 175 -21.95 -8.15 -19.62
N ASP A 176 -21.32 -6.99 -19.40
CA ASP A 176 -20.02 -6.85 -18.71
C ASP A 176 -18.86 -7.55 -19.43
N LYS A 177 -18.91 -7.66 -20.77
CA LYS A 177 -17.84 -8.26 -21.56
C LYS A 177 -16.49 -7.63 -21.20
N LEU A 178 -15.52 -8.48 -20.87
CA LEU A 178 -14.15 -8.09 -20.52
C LEU A 178 -13.26 -8.21 -21.75
N THR A 179 -12.45 -7.19 -22.04
CA THR A 179 -11.51 -7.22 -23.18
C THR A 179 -10.20 -6.55 -22.80
N ILE A 180 -9.07 -7.24 -23.01
CA ILE A 180 -7.75 -6.60 -22.94
C ILE A 180 -7.60 -5.71 -24.16
N VAL A 181 -7.52 -4.39 -23.95
CA VAL A 181 -7.38 -3.41 -25.05
C VAL A 181 -5.95 -2.90 -25.21
N HIS A 182 -5.12 -3.07 -24.18
CA HIS A 182 -3.70 -2.74 -24.22
C HIS A 182 -2.88 -3.70 -23.35
N ASN A 183 -1.76 -4.17 -23.88
CA ASN A 183 -0.72 -4.88 -23.14
C ASN A 183 0.57 -4.06 -23.25
N SER A 184 1.21 -3.84 -22.11
CA SER A 184 2.40 -3.00 -22.00
C SER A 184 3.64 -3.66 -22.58
N VAL A 185 3.82 -4.96 -22.28
CA VAL A 185 4.94 -5.81 -22.68
C VAL A 185 4.47 -7.23 -23.00
N ASP A 186 5.28 -7.96 -23.76
CA ASP A 186 5.16 -9.41 -23.93
C ASP A 186 5.82 -10.18 -22.76
N THR A 187 5.91 -11.51 -22.89
CA THR A 187 6.49 -12.38 -21.86
C THR A 187 7.97 -12.11 -21.59
N GLU A 188 8.77 -11.77 -22.61
CA GLU A 188 10.19 -11.45 -22.43
C GLU A 188 10.36 -10.09 -21.75
N GLY A 189 9.58 -9.09 -22.16
CA GLY A 189 9.52 -7.81 -21.48
C GLY A 189 9.08 -7.94 -20.02
N PHE A 190 8.05 -8.76 -19.74
CA PHE A 190 7.62 -9.04 -18.36
C PHE A 190 8.74 -9.64 -17.51
N ARG A 191 9.44 -10.67 -18.01
CA ARG A 191 10.61 -11.25 -17.33
C ARG A 191 11.69 -10.21 -17.06
N THR A 192 11.94 -9.34 -18.03
CA THR A 192 12.93 -8.25 -17.90
C THR A 192 12.53 -7.27 -16.79
N LEU A 193 11.29 -6.79 -16.78
CA LEU A 193 10.76 -5.90 -15.73
C LEU A 193 10.89 -6.55 -14.34
N VAL A 194 10.48 -7.81 -14.20
CA VAL A 194 10.55 -8.55 -12.93
C VAL A 194 12.00 -8.72 -12.47
N ASN A 195 12.92 -9.10 -13.36
CA ASN A 195 14.34 -9.27 -13.04
C ASN A 195 14.99 -7.95 -12.60
N GLN A 196 14.56 -6.83 -13.18
CA GLN A 196 15.00 -5.49 -12.79
C GLN A 196 14.29 -4.96 -11.55
N LYS A 197 13.40 -5.76 -10.93
CA LYS A 197 12.61 -5.37 -9.75
C LYS A 197 11.71 -4.15 -10.02
N VAL A 198 11.29 -3.95 -11.27
CA VAL A 198 10.28 -2.96 -11.64
C VAL A 198 8.94 -3.40 -11.08
N PHE A 199 8.18 -2.45 -10.54
CA PHE A 199 6.82 -2.68 -10.10
C PHE A 199 5.87 -2.63 -11.30
N THR A 200 5.31 -3.77 -11.70
CA THR A 200 4.56 -3.88 -12.96
C THR A 200 3.12 -3.37 -12.90
N SER A 201 2.66 -2.83 -11.77
CA SER A 201 1.29 -2.31 -11.62
C SER A 201 1.27 -0.82 -11.94
N THR A 202 0.86 -0.48 -13.16
CA THR A 202 0.64 0.92 -13.60
C THR A 202 -0.58 1.52 -12.89
N ARG A 203 -0.65 2.86 -12.78
CA ARG A 203 -1.63 3.56 -11.92
C ARG A 203 -2.45 4.63 -12.62
N ALA A 204 -1.91 5.28 -13.64
CA ALA A 204 -2.53 6.46 -14.23
C ALA A 204 -3.50 6.09 -15.35
N ILE A 205 -4.74 6.57 -15.27
CA ILE A 205 -5.70 6.57 -16.38
C ILE A 205 -6.65 7.75 -16.25
N GLY A 206 -6.99 8.37 -17.36
CA GLY A 206 -7.87 9.53 -17.45
C GLY A 206 -8.09 9.93 -18.91
N SER A 207 -8.44 11.19 -19.15
CA SER A 207 -8.61 11.72 -20.51
C SER A 207 -7.91 13.06 -20.68
N PHE A 208 -7.70 13.41 -21.95
CA PHE A 208 -7.44 14.76 -22.41
C PHE A 208 -8.37 15.03 -23.60
N ASN A 209 -9.31 15.95 -23.45
CA ASN A 209 -10.49 16.04 -24.32
C ASN A 209 -11.17 14.66 -24.45
N ASP A 210 -11.44 14.23 -25.68
CA ASP A 210 -12.06 12.93 -26.00
C ASP A 210 -11.04 11.79 -26.20
N THR A 211 -9.78 11.99 -25.81
CA THR A 211 -8.70 11.00 -25.94
C THR A 211 -8.42 10.35 -24.59
N LEU A 212 -8.44 9.03 -24.52
CA LEU A 212 -8.06 8.29 -23.32
C LEU A 212 -6.54 8.33 -23.15
N ILE A 213 -6.07 8.66 -21.96
CA ILE A 213 -4.65 8.70 -21.58
C ILE A 213 -4.41 7.68 -20.46
N ALA A 214 -3.35 6.89 -20.58
CA ALA A 214 -2.97 5.91 -19.57
C ALA A 214 -1.46 5.86 -19.35
N GLY A 215 -1.05 5.43 -18.16
CA GLY A 215 0.32 5.03 -17.86
C GLY A 215 0.69 3.77 -18.62
N ASP A 216 1.99 3.55 -18.83
CA ASP A 216 2.48 2.36 -19.48
C ASP A 216 3.90 2.02 -19.00
N LEU A 217 4.30 0.76 -19.15
CA LEU A 217 5.65 0.26 -18.86
C LEU A 217 6.18 -0.47 -20.09
N LYS A 218 7.37 -0.12 -20.55
CA LYS A 218 8.02 -0.81 -21.68
C LYS A 218 9.49 -1.07 -21.40
N ILE A 219 10.10 -1.89 -22.25
CA ILE A 219 11.55 -2.01 -22.32
C ILE A 219 12.06 -0.93 -23.29
N ASP A 220 12.94 -0.08 -22.81
CA ASP A 220 13.57 0.96 -23.60
C ASP A 220 14.62 0.38 -24.57
N ALA A 221 15.20 1.24 -25.41
CA ALA A 221 16.22 0.83 -26.37
C ALA A 221 17.51 0.27 -25.73
N ASN A 222 17.72 0.49 -24.43
CA ASN A 222 18.87 0.01 -23.67
C ASN A 222 18.57 -1.29 -22.91
N GLY A 223 17.36 -1.85 -23.04
CA GLY A 223 16.95 -3.05 -22.33
C GLY A 223 16.47 -2.81 -20.90
N ASN A 224 16.18 -1.56 -20.52
CA ASN A 224 15.70 -1.20 -19.18
C ASN A 224 14.19 -0.99 -19.17
N GLY A 225 13.53 -1.35 -18.07
CA GLY A 225 12.17 -0.92 -17.80
C GLY A 225 12.08 0.61 -17.74
N ALA A 226 11.04 1.16 -18.37
CA ALA A 226 10.80 2.59 -18.42
C ALA A 226 9.30 2.90 -18.37
N ALA A 227 8.94 4.01 -17.71
CA ALA A 227 7.57 4.51 -17.68
C ALA A 227 7.27 5.38 -18.90
N TYR A 228 6.03 5.29 -19.37
CA TYR A 228 5.52 6.04 -20.51
C TYR A 228 4.09 6.52 -20.22
N LEU A 229 3.63 7.50 -20.99
CA LEU A 229 2.20 7.73 -21.20
C LEU A 229 1.82 7.28 -22.60
N VAL A 230 0.66 6.64 -22.72
CA VAL A 230 0.02 6.26 -23.98
C VAL A 230 -1.34 6.91 -24.12
N ALA A 231 -1.77 7.15 -25.35
CA ALA A 231 -3.03 7.78 -25.69
C ALA A 231 -3.79 7.01 -26.78
N SER A 232 -5.12 7.01 -26.73
CA SER A 232 -5.97 6.44 -27.78
C SER A 232 -7.27 7.21 -27.96
N ASN A 233 -7.59 7.54 -29.22
CA ASN A 233 -8.91 8.05 -29.64
C ASN A 233 -9.95 6.95 -29.83
N THR A 234 -9.51 5.69 -29.90
CA THR A 234 -10.36 4.51 -30.09
C THR A 234 -9.98 3.43 -29.07
N PRO A 235 -10.11 3.71 -27.77
CA PRO A 235 -9.55 2.87 -26.71
C PRO A 235 -10.12 1.44 -26.67
N SER A 236 -11.28 1.18 -27.30
CA SER A 236 -11.83 -0.17 -27.51
C SER A 236 -11.10 -1.01 -28.56
N VAL A 237 -10.27 -0.42 -29.41
CA VAL A 237 -9.57 -1.12 -30.50
C VAL A 237 -8.19 -1.54 -30.00
N PRO A 238 -7.90 -2.86 -29.87
CA PRO A 238 -6.57 -3.32 -29.47
C PRO A 238 -5.46 -2.78 -30.38
N GLY A 239 -4.37 -2.29 -29.79
CA GLY A 239 -3.23 -1.71 -30.53
C GLY A 239 -3.41 -0.26 -31.00
N SER A 240 -4.52 0.40 -30.64
CA SER A 240 -4.76 1.81 -30.94
C SER A 240 -3.86 2.77 -30.14
N TYR A 241 -3.42 2.36 -28.96
CA TYR A 241 -2.62 3.16 -28.03
C TYR A 241 -1.25 3.56 -28.61
N LYS A 242 -0.93 4.86 -28.53
CA LYS A 242 0.33 5.45 -29.00
C LYS A 242 1.06 6.15 -27.87
N VAL A 243 2.38 6.01 -27.82
CA VAL A 243 3.23 6.68 -26.82
C VAL A 243 3.18 8.19 -27.05
N ILE A 244 2.92 8.96 -26.00
CA ILE A 244 2.89 10.44 -26.01
C ILE A 244 3.91 11.07 -25.06
N ALA A 245 4.44 10.31 -24.10
CA ALA A 245 5.51 10.74 -23.21
C ALA A 245 6.36 9.52 -22.79
N ASP A 246 7.60 9.78 -22.41
CA ASP A 246 8.57 8.81 -21.91
C ASP A 246 9.29 9.35 -20.67
N MET A 247 10.23 8.57 -20.12
CA MET A 247 11.06 8.98 -18.98
C MET A 247 11.68 10.37 -19.16
N ALA A 248 12.23 10.67 -20.33
CA ALA A 248 12.91 11.94 -20.60
C ALA A 248 11.94 13.13 -20.60
N SER A 249 10.68 12.90 -20.97
CA SER A 249 9.59 13.90 -20.88
C SER A 249 9.35 14.37 -19.43
N PHE A 250 9.76 13.55 -18.46
CA PHE A 250 9.63 13.81 -17.01
C PHE A 250 10.99 13.81 -16.30
N ASP A 251 12.03 14.32 -16.97
CA ASP A 251 13.38 14.48 -16.40
C ASP A 251 14.03 13.18 -15.89
N ASN A 252 13.57 12.03 -16.38
CA ASN A 252 13.94 10.69 -15.90
C ASN A 252 13.62 10.45 -14.41
N LEU A 253 12.63 11.17 -13.88
CA LEU A 253 12.19 11.07 -12.49
C LEU A 253 11.25 9.91 -12.15
N PRO A 254 10.42 9.35 -13.06
CA PRO A 254 9.45 8.33 -12.66
C PRO A 254 10.11 7.16 -11.95
N ALA A 255 9.80 6.98 -10.67
CA ALA A 255 10.43 5.99 -9.81
C ALA A 255 9.65 4.67 -9.91
N ILE A 256 10.21 3.68 -10.61
CA ILE A 256 9.50 2.47 -11.06
C ILE A 256 9.91 1.19 -10.32
N HIS A 257 10.97 1.21 -9.53
CA HIS A 257 11.47 0.01 -8.86
C HIS A 257 10.74 -0.23 -7.53
N ARG A 258 10.64 -1.48 -7.10
CA ARG A 258 9.96 -1.84 -5.85
C ARG A 258 10.53 -1.20 -4.58
N SER A 259 11.80 -0.79 -4.63
CA SER A 259 12.48 -0.06 -3.54
C SER A 259 12.28 1.45 -3.60
N ASP A 260 11.72 1.95 -4.71
CA ASP A 260 11.45 3.37 -4.88
C ASP A 260 10.19 3.75 -4.11
N VAL A 261 9.97 5.07 -3.98
CA VAL A 261 8.86 5.62 -3.21
C VAL A 261 7.51 5.06 -3.69
N ASN A 262 6.65 4.72 -2.73
CA ASN A 262 5.37 4.05 -2.94
C ASN A 262 5.48 2.71 -3.70
N GLY A 263 6.60 2.01 -3.50
CA GLY A 263 6.88 0.69 -4.08
C GLY A 263 7.04 0.72 -5.59
N GLY A 264 7.61 1.79 -6.15
CA GLY A 264 7.68 2.01 -7.60
C GLY A 264 6.41 2.68 -8.11
N GLY A 265 6.09 3.85 -7.56
CA GLY A 265 4.91 4.64 -7.90
C GLY A 265 4.78 4.99 -9.39
N GLY A 266 5.90 5.19 -10.07
CA GLY A 266 5.99 5.57 -11.47
C GLY A 266 5.19 6.83 -11.77
N ILE A 267 4.43 6.78 -12.86
CA ILE A 267 3.39 7.78 -13.15
C ILE A 267 2.14 7.39 -12.38
N TYR A 268 1.76 8.24 -11.43
CA TYR A 268 0.78 7.90 -10.41
C TYR A 268 -0.65 8.23 -10.82
N GLN A 269 -0.87 9.41 -11.40
CA GLN A 269 -2.18 9.87 -11.85
C GLN A 269 -2.04 10.84 -13.02
N VAL A 270 -3.04 10.86 -13.90
CA VAL A 270 -3.25 11.91 -14.90
C VAL A 270 -4.62 12.54 -14.72
N LEU A 271 -4.73 13.85 -14.93
CA LEU A 271 -6.01 14.56 -14.88
C LEU A 271 -5.96 15.79 -15.79
N GLU A 272 -6.99 16.00 -16.59
CA GLU A 272 -7.14 17.24 -17.35
C GLU A 272 -7.76 18.34 -16.47
N PHE A 273 -7.19 19.54 -16.56
CA PHE A 273 -7.74 20.75 -15.96
C PHE A 273 -7.38 21.97 -16.81
N ASN A 274 -8.36 22.83 -17.08
CA ASN A 274 -8.16 24.08 -17.85
C ASN A 274 -7.41 23.87 -19.19
N GLY A 275 -7.77 22.82 -19.94
CA GLY A 275 -7.18 22.51 -21.25
C GLY A 275 -5.73 22.01 -21.21
N LYS A 276 -5.24 21.59 -20.04
CA LYS A 276 -3.90 21.02 -19.86
C LYS A 276 -3.98 19.69 -19.13
N LEU A 277 -3.03 18.80 -19.42
CA LEU A 277 -2.90 17.52 -18.73
C LEU A 277 -1.92 17.64 -17.57
N TYR A 278 -2.35 17.32 -16.36
CA TYR A 278 -1.50 17.27 -15.18
C TYR A 278 -1.11 15.84 -14.87
N VAL A 279 0.18 15.60 -14.69
CA VAL A 279 0.76 14.27 -14.51
C VAL A 279 1.48 14.21 -13.18
N VAL A 280 0.98 13.41 -12.24
CA VAL A 280 1.65 13.15 -10.96
C VAL A 280 2.73 12.10 -11.16
N VAL A 281 3.95 12.41 -10.73
CA VAL A 281 5.11 11.52 -10.85
C VAL A 281 5.69 11.27 -9.46
N CYS A 282 5.79 10.00 -9.08
CA CYS A 282 6.58 9.58 -7.93
C CYS A 282 8.07 9.68 -8.29
N THR A 283 8.88 10.37 -7.48
CA THR A 283 10.26 10.71 -7.87
C THR A 283 11.36 10.17 -6.95
N GLY A 284 10.98 9.63 -5.80
CA GLY A 284 11.90 9.19 -4.77
C GLY A 284 12.52 7.83 -5.08
N SER A 285 13.85 7.77 -5.05
CA SER A 285 14.66 6.55 -5.13
C SER A 285 15.68 6.53 -3.99
N ALA A 286 16.42 5.43 -3.85
CA ALA A 286 17.50 5.31 -2.86
C ALA A 286 18.50 6.48 -2.91
N ASP A 287 18.82 6.99 -4.11
CA ASP A 287 19.75 8.11 -4.32
C ASP A 287 19.24 9.45 -3.76
N THR A 288 17.94 9.52 -3.49
CA THR A 288 17.27 10.72 -2.99
C THR A 288 16.85 10.59 -1.53
N ARG A 289 17.28 9.51 -0.86
CA ARG A 289 16.94 9.28 0.55
C ARG A 289 17.58 10.37 1.41
N ASN A 290 16.77 10.99 2.25
CA ASN A 290 17.26 11.88 3.30
C ASN A 290 17.62 11.03 4.53
N GLU A 291 18.88 11.06 4.94
CA GLU A 291 19.36 10.27 6.09
C GLU A 291 18.76 10.72 7.42
N GLN A 292 18.44 12.02 7.56
CA GLN A 292 17.90 12.58 8.80
C GLN A 292 16.45 12.21 9.03
N THR A 293 15.67 12.12 7.96
CA THR A 293 14.21 11.87 8.02
C THR A 293 13.84 10.46 7.57
N GLY A 294 14.78 9.74 6.97
CA GLY A 294 14.59 8.41 6.40
C GLY A 294 13.63 8.37 5.21
N THR A 295 13.09 9.50 4.76
CA THR A 295 12.14 9.60 3.64
C THR A 295 12.87 9.67 2.29
N LEU A 296 12.16 9.26 1.23
CA LEU A 296 12.58 9.48 -0.16
C LEU A 296 11.97 10.78 -0.68
N ARG A 297 12.54 11.34 -1.75
CA ARG A 297 12.05 12.60 -2.35
C ARG A 297 10.57 12.53 -2.71
N SER A 298 9.87 13.62 -2.41
CA SER A 298 8.43 13.80 -2.63
C SER A 298 8.02 13.86 -4.10
N PHE A 299 6.72 13.89 -4.35
CA PHE A 299 6.16 13.88 -5.70
C PHE A 299 6.53 15.12 -6.54
N ALA A 300 6.41 14.95 -7.86
CA ALA A 300 6.41 16.02 -8.85
C ALA A 300 5.08 16.06 -9.61
N ILE A 301 4.77 17.20 -10.23
CA ILE A 301 3.63 17.37 -11.13
C ILE A 301 4.15 18.01 -12.41
N TYR A 302 3.91 17.36 -13.54
CA TYR A 302 4.22 17.88 -14.87
C TYR A 302 2.94 18.36 -15.56
N VAL A 303 3.08 19.40 -16.37
CA VAL A 303 2.02 19.96 -17.20
C VAL A 303 2.30 19.61 -18.65
N GLY A 304 1.36 18.92 -19.28
CA GLY A 304 1.31 18.64 -20.70
C GLY A 304 0.39 19.63 -21.41
N GLU A 305 0.93 20.36 -22.37
CA GLU A 305 0.16 21.23 -23.26
C GLU A 305 0.19 20.62 -24.67
N ASN A 306 -1.00 20.47 -25.28
CA ASN A 306 -1.18 19.94 -26.62
C ASN A 306 -2.23 20.76 -27.38
N ASN A 307 -1.87 21.20 -28.60
CA ASN A 307 -2.75 21.97 -29.50
C ASN A 307 -3.00 21.26 -30.84
N GLY A 308 -2.63 19.98 -30.94
CA GLY A 308 -2.65 19.15 -32.15
C GLY A 308 -3.38 17.83 -31.93
N ASP A 309 -2.80 16.73 -32.43
CA ASP A 309 -3.34 15.39 -32.19
C ASP A 309 -2.84 14.89 -30.82
N ALA A 310 -3.77 14.65 -29.89
CA ALA A 310 -3.47 14.15 -28.56
C ALA A 310 -2.79 12.77 -28.56
N THR A 311 -2.85 12.02 -29.67
CA THR A 311 -2.15 10.72 -29.84
C THR A 311 -0.75 10.86 -30.45
N ASN A 312 -0.38 12.04 -30.92
CA ASN A 312 0.93 12.31 -31.51
C ASN A 312 1.88 12.91 -30.48
N LYS A 313 2.94 12.16 -30.12
CA LYS A 313 3.98 12.60 -29.18
C LYS A 313 4.57 13.97 -29.51
N ALA A 314 4.75 14.31 -30.79
CA ALA A 314 5.39 15.56 -31.20
C ALA A 314 4.52 16.81 -30.95
N ASP A 315 3.23 16.63 -30.73
CA ASP A 315 2.28 17.74 -30.47
C ASP A 315 2.19 18.08 -28.97
N TRP A 316 2.85 17.28 -28.11
CA TRP A 316 2.93 17.51 -26.68
C TRP A 316 4.18 18.30 -26.29
N SER A 317 4.00 19.26 -25.40
CA SER A 317 5.09 19.92 -24.67
C SER A 317 4.92 19.71 -23.17
N TRP A 318 6.04 19.47 -22.48
CA TRP A 318 6.06 19.11 -21.07
C TRP A 318 6.92 20.08 -20.27
N ARG A 319 6.44 20.47 -19.09
CA ARG A 319 7.22 21.24 -18.11
C ARG A 319 6.86 20.86 -16.68
N PRO A 320 7.78 20.97 -15.72
CA PRO A 320 7.44 20.77 -14.32
C PRO A 320 6.63 21.96 -13.80
N LEU A 321 5.56 21.68 -13.06
CA LEU A 321 4.88 22.64 -12.18
C LEU A 321 5.41 22.51 -10.76
N VAL A 322 5.50 21.27 -10.28
CA VAL A 322 6.05 20.88 -8.97
C VAL A 322 7.26 20.00 -9.23
N GLY A 323 8.44 20.39 -8.77
CA GLY A 323 9.69 19.69 -9.06
C GLY A 323 10.93 20.53 -8.80
N ASP A 324 11.96 20.40 -9.64
CA ASP A 324 13.20 21.17 -9.52
C ASP A 324 13.03 22.61 -10.04
N PRO A 325 13.16 23.64 -9.18
CA PRO A 325 13.02 25.04 -9.61
C PRO A 325 14.08 25.47 -10.63
N THR A 326 15.26 24.83 -10.64
CA THR A 326 16.30 25.12 -11.64
C THR A 326 15.91 24.67 -13.05
N LYS A 327 14.92 23.77 -13.15
CA LYS A 327 14.28 23.33 -14.40
C LYS A 327 12.98 24.06 -14.73
N GLY A 328 12.66 25.12 -13.97
CA GLY A 328 11.49 25.96 -14.22
C GLY A 328 10.22 25.54 -13.47
N ALA A 329 10.32 24.63 -12.49
CA ALA A 329 9.19 24.32 -11.61
C ALA A 329 8.78 25.56 -10.79
N LYS A 330 7.47 25.78 -10.66
CA LYS A 330 6.93 26.90 -9.87
C LYS A 330 6.99 26.61 -8.36
N TYR A 331 6.81 25.34 -7.99
CA TYR A 331 6.92 24.87 -6.61
C TYR A 331 7.95 23.75 -6.52
N PHE A 332 8.59 23.63 -5.35
CA PHE A 332 9.53 22.54 -5.08
C PHE A 332 8.79 21.18 -5.02
N TYR A 333 9.51 20.06 -5.08
CA TYR A 333 8.94 18.72 -4.82
C TYR A 333 8.06 18.74 -3.56
N GLY A 334 6.87 18.13 -3.62
CA GLY A 334 5.92 18.18 -2.49
C GLY A 334 5.31 19.56 -2.20
N LEU A 335 5.43 20.51 -3.14
CA LEU A 335 4.97 21.91 -3.08
C LEU A 335 5.76 22.87 -2.17
N ASP A 336 6.65 22.37 -1.32
CA ASP A 336 7.48 23.19 -0.42
C ASP A 336 8.81 22.48 -0.12
N SER A 337 9.91 23.23 0.02
CA SER A 337 11.25 22.64 0.23
C SER A 337 11.44 21.95 1.57
N SER A 338 10.66 22.31 2.60
CA SER A 338 10.68 21.62 3.89
C SER A 338 9.85 20.34 3.87
N ARG A 339 8.99 20.15 2.85
CA ARG A 339 8.14 18.98 2.70
C ARG A 339 8.95 17.81 2.15
N VAL A 340 9.25 16.86 3.04
CA VAL A 340 10.05 15.67 2.75
C VAL A 340 9.24 14.38 2.88
N SER A 341 8.02 14.47 3.41
CA SER A 341 6.97 13.46 3.28
C SER A 341 6.17 13.68 1.98
N ALA A 342 5.12 12.88 1.75
CA ALA A 342 4.31 12.85 0.53
C ALA A 342 5.06 12.33 -0.72
N GLY A 343 5.19 11.01 -0.84
CA GLY A 343 5.80 10.36 -2.01
C GLY A 343 4.95 10.43 -3.29
N ALA A 344 3.65 10.68 -3.15
CA ALA A 344 2.68 10.89 -4.24
C ALA A 344 1.66 11.98 -3.83
N CYS A 345 0.80 12.35 -4.77
CA CYS A 345 -0.42 13.09 -4.49
C CYS A 345 -1.58 12.60 -5.35
N THR A 346 -2.80 12.96 -4.98
CA THR A 346 -4.01 12.73 -5.77
C THR A 346 -4.56 14.04 -6.30
N LEU A 347 -5.18 13.99 -7.47
CA LEU A 347 -5.76 15.14 -8.17
C LEU A 347 -7.28 14.98 -8.32
N GLN A 348 -8.03 16.08 -8.14
CA GLN A 348 -9.47 16.13 -8.39
C GLN A 348 -9.91 17.52 -8.84
N VAL A 349 -10.59 17.62 -9.98
CA VAL A 349 -11.26 18.87 -10.37
C VAL A 349 -12.53 19.02 -9.55
N PHE A 350 -12.74 20.18 -8.93
CA PHE A 350 -14.02 20.54 -8.32
C PHE A 350 -14.27 22.05 -8.46
N GLY A 351 -15.37 22.39 -9.12
CA GLY A 351 -15.63 23.77 -9.52
C GLY A 351 -14.60 24.26 -10.53
N ASP A 352 -14.02 25.42 -10.27
CA ASP A 352 -13.00 26.10 -11.07
C ASP A 352 -11.56 25.83 -10.59
N HIS A 353 -11.37 24.83 -9.72
CA HIS A 353 -10.07 24.51 -9.12
C HIS A 353 -9.69 23.03 -9.30
N LEU A 354 -8.38 22.80 -9.31
CA LEU A 354 -7.76 21.49 -9.18
C LEU A 354 -7.30 21.28 -7.74
N TYR A 355 -7.84 20.28 -7.06
CA TYR A 355 -7.43 19.91 -5.71
C TYR A 355 -6.27 18.92 -5.76
N ILE A 356 -5.30 19.11 -4.87
CA ILE A 356 -4.09 18.29 -4.74
C ILE A 356 -4.05 17.78 -3.30
N GLY A 357 -4.20 16.47 -3.11
CA GLY A 357 -4.18 15.83 -1.79
C GLY A 357 -2.92 15.00 -1.61
N ASP A 358 -2.19 15.21 -0.52
CA ASP A 358 -0.95 14.48 -0.26
C ASP A 358 -1.19 12.98 -0.01
N TYR A 359 -0.17 12.19 -0.36
CA TYR A 359 -0.10 10.75 -0.08
C TYR A 359 1.30 10.41 0.45
N ASN A 360 1.41 10.14 1.75
CA ASN A 360 2.66 9.73 2.39
C ASN A 360 3.01 8.28 2.03
N ASP A 361 4.30 7.93 2.04
CA ASP A 361 4.73 6.54 1.82
C ASP A 361 4.75 5.76 3.14
N VAL A 362 3.59 5.24 3.54
CA VAL A 362 3.46 4.41 4.75
C VAL A 362 4.10 3.04 4.58
N SER A 363 4.26 2.57 3.34
CA SER A 363 4.89 1.26 3.09
C SER A 363 6.38 1.26 3.43
N SER A 364 7.09 2.33 3.07
CA SER A 364 8.49 2.53 3.43
C SER A 364 8.67 2.70 4.94
N ALA A 365 7.77 3.44 5.60
CA ALA A 365 7.77 3.58 7.06
C ALA A 365 7.58 2.22 7.77
N LEU A 366 6.64 1.40 7.29
CA LEU A 366 6.42 0.06 7.82
C LEU A 366 7.63 -0.86 7.61
N GLN A 367 8.28 -0.80 6.45
CA GLN A 367 9.51 -1.58 6.21
C GLN A 367 10.65 -1.13 7.13
N GLY A 368 10.83 0.17 7.35
CA GLY A 368 11.80 0.70 8.29
C GLY A 368 11.59 0.14 9.70
N PHE A 369 10.35 0.18 10.20
CA PHE A 369 9.99 -0.41 11.49
C PHE A 369 10.21 -1.92 11.53
N ALA A 370 9.61 -2.64 10.59
CA ALA A 370 9.52 -4.10 10.58
C ALA A 370 10.86 -4.79 10.32
N MET A 371 11.67 -4.19 9.46
CA MET A 371 12.96 -4.74 9.08
C MET A 371 14.04 -4.13 9.97
N ASN A 372 14.12 -2.81 10.10
CA ASN A 372 15.32 -2.17 10.63
C ASN A 372 15.18 -1.65 12.07
N MET A 373 14.03 -1.83 12.72
CA MET A 373 13.68 -1.15 13.98
C MET A 373 13.90 0.37 13.87
N ASP A 374 13.72 0.91 12.66
CA ASP A 374 13.90 2.32 12.32
C ASP A 374 12.53 3.01 12.33
N PHE A 375 12.36 3.95 13.26
CA PHE A 375 11.13 4.70 13.44
C PHE A 375 11.19 6.10 12.82
N VAL A 376 12.33 6.51 12.25
CA VAL A 376 12.56 7.89 11.79
C VAL A 376 11.60 8.26 10.67
N THR A 377 11.46 7.40 9.66
CA THR A 377 10.51 7.63 8.55
C THR A 377 9.06 7.70 9.05
N GLN A 378 8.69 6.85 10.01
CA GLN A 378 7.33 6.84 10.57
C GLN A 378 7.07 8.11 11.39
N ALA A 379 8.01 8.54 12.22
CA ALA A 379 7.92 9.78 12.98
C ALA A 379 7.81 10.99 12.06
N THR A 380 8.65 11.07 11.02
CA THR A 380 8.58 12.13 10.00
C THR A 380 7.23 12.17 9.32
N ASN A 381 6.67 11.03 8.90
CA ASN A 381 5.35 10.97 8.26
C ASN A 381 4.21 11.40 9.19
N LEU A 382 4.32 11.15 10.50
CA LEU A 382 3.35 11.65 11.48
C LEU A 382 3.50 13.16 11.69
N GLU A 383 4.72 13.67 11.81
CA GLU A 383 4.99 15.10 11.94
C GLU A 383 4.54 15.86 10.70
N GLN A 384 4.95 15.40 9.51
CA GLN A 384 4.54 15.89 8.20
C GLN A 384 3.38 15.06 7.63
N SER A 385 2.28 15.01 8.38
CA SER A 385 1.04 14.38 7.94
C SER A 385 0.43 15.11 6.73
N ILE A 386 -0.52 14.48 6.02
CA ILE A 386 -1.03 14.93 4.72
C ILE A 386 -1.65 16.33 4.74
N ASN A 387 -1.39 17.09 3.68
CA ASN A 387 -2.01 18.38 3.42
C ASN A 387 -3.03 18.29 2.29
N LEU A 388 -3.87 19.32 2.18
CA LEU A 388 -4.77 19.53 1.04
C LEU A 388 -4.52 20.92 0.46
N TYR A 389 -4.36 20.98 -0.85
CA TYR A 389 -4.19 22.20 -1.60
C TYR A 389 -5.26 22.32 -2.68
N ARG A 390 -5.45 23.54 -3.20
CA ARG A 390 -6.18 23.79 -4.44
C ARG A 390 -5.38 24.69 -5.36
N MET A 391 -5.58 24.54 -6.66
CA MET A 391 -4.88 25.27 -7.69
C MET A 391 -5.87 25.92 -8.65
N ASP A 392 -5.65 27.20 -8.96
CA ASP A 392 -6.44 27.95 -9.92
C ASP A 392 -6.00 27.69 -11.38
N ALA A 393 -6.75 28.26 -12.33
CA ALA A 393 -6.45 28.19 -13.77
C ALA A 393 -5.09 28.77 -14.19
N ASN A 394 -4.48 29.63 -13.35
CA ASN A 394 -3.17 30.26 -13.55
C ASN A 394 -2.05 29.50 -12.82
N GLU A 395 -2.34 28.28 -12.35
CA GLU A 395 -1.40 27.42 -11.64
C GLU A 395 -0.89 28.04 -10.32
N ASN A 396 -1.68 28.92 -9.69
CA ASN A 396 -1.43 29.40 -8.33
C ASN A 396 -2.03 28.42 -7.33
N VAL A 397 -1.24 27.98 -6.37
CA VAL A 397 -1.63 26.98 -5.36
C VAL A 397 -1.92 27.70 -4.05
N GLU A 398 -2.99 27.30 -3.38
CA GLU A 398 -3.35 27.68 -2.03
C GLU A 398 -3.41 26.42 -1.16
N MET A 399 -2.86 26.51 0.06
CA MET A 399 -3.04 25.48 1.07
C MET A 399 -4.39 25.64 1.78
N LEU A 400 -5.19 24.58 1.79
CA LEU A 400 -6.48 24.55 2.48
C LEU A 400 -6.36 23.92 3.86
N VAL A 401 -5.64 22.80 3.95
CA VAL A 401 -5.39 22.04 5.18
C VAL A 401 -3.89 21.80 5.26
N GLY A 402 -3.29 22.13 6.40
CA GLY A 402 -1.86 21.97 6.62
C GLY A 402 -1.27 23.06 7.51
N ASP A 403 -0.11 22.77 8.06
CA ASP A 403 0.63 23.70 8.90
C ASP A 403 1.40 24.73 8.07
N ALA A 404 1.66 25.90 8.66
CA ALA A 404 2.43 26.96 8.02
C ALA A 404 3.86 26.52 7.67
N ASN A 405 4.35 26.94 6.51
CA ASN A 405 5.71 26.69 6.05
C ASN A 405 6.23 27.87 5.20
N GLU A 406 7.40 27.73 4.58
CA GLU A 406 8.02 28.84 3.84
C GLU A 406 7.22 29.25 2.60
N THR A 407 6.64 28.29 1.87
CA THR A 407 5.81 28.57 0.69
C THR A 407 4.42 29.08 1.07
N PHE A 408 3.87 28.58 2.19
CA PHE A 408 2.53 28.88 2.69
C PHE A 408 2.61 29.40 4.14
N PRO A 409 3.01 30.67 4.35
CA PRO A 409 3.32 31.19 5.69
C PRO A 409 2.11 31.34 6.61
N ASP A 410 0.90 31.42 6.05
CA ASP A 410 -0.34 31.49 6.81
C ASP A 410 -0.93 30.10 7.13
N GLY A 411 -0.32 29.02 6.60
CA GLY A 411 -0.86 27.66 6.68
C GLY A 411 -2.16 27.49 5.91
N GLY A 412 -2.93 26.47 6.28
CA GLY A 412 -4.20 26.12 5.63
C GLY A 412 -5.36 27.08 5.95
N SER A 413 -6.08 27.52 4.92
CA SER A 413 -7.21 28.46 5.07
C SER A 413 -8.43 27.89 5.82
N THR A 414 -8.50 26.58 6.05
CA THR A 414 -9.58 25.93 6.82
C THR A 414 -9.35 25.92 8.35
N SER A 415 -8.21 26.42 8.83
CA SER A 415 -7.77 26.32 10.24
C SER A 415 -7.53 24.88 10.74
N LEU A 416 -7.59 23.87 9.86
CA LEU A 416 -7.17 22.51 10.16
C LEU A 416 -5.67 22.36 9.82
N GLY A 417 -4.89 21.91 10.80
CA GLY A 417 -3.49 21.55 10.60
C GLY A 417 -3.34 20.26 9.79
N SER A 418 -2.08 19.86 9.59
CA SER A 418 -1.73 18.64 8.83
C SER A 418 -2.51 17.41 9.31
N GLY A 419 -2.88 16.53 8.39
CA GLY A 419 -3.71 15.37 8.69
C GLY A 419 -5.17 15.69 8.98
N TYR A 420 -5.67 16.86 8.56
CA TYR A 420 -7.04 17.32 8.86
C TYR A 420 -7.30 17.39 10.38
N GLY A 421 -6.29 17.82 11.14
CA GLY A 421 -6.32 17.87 12.61
C GLY A 421 -6.05 16.52 13.29
N ASN A 422 -5.73 15.47 12.53
CA ASN A 422 -5.26 14.19 13.06
C ASN A 422 -4.07 13.68 12.24
N ASN A 423 -2.87 13.83 12.80
CA ASN A 423 -1.61 13.41 12.18
C ASN A 423 -1.54 11.91 11.83
N MET A 424 -2.46 11.09 12.34
CA MET A 424 -2.57 9.68 11.94
C MET A 424 -3.17 9.50 10.53
N ASN A 425 -3.77 10.54 9.94
CA ASN A 425 -4.19 10.51 8.55
C ASN A 425 -2.95 10.61 7.64
N GLN A 426 -2.79 9.66 6.71
CA GLN A 426 -1.55 9.53 5.95
C GLN A 426 -1.75 9.48 4.44
N TYR A 427 -2.99 9.28 3.96
CA TYR A 427 -3.36 9.42 2.55
C TYR A 427 -4.55 10.34 2.39
N THR A 428 -4.55 11.20 1.38
CA THR A 428 -5.76 11.59 0.66
C THR A 428 -5.88 10.64 -0.53
N TRP A 429 -6.93 9.82 -0.55
CA TRP A 429 -7.10 8.71 -1.48
C TRP A 429 -8.51 8.73 -2.10
N GLN A 430 -8.66 8.34 -3.36
CA GLN A 430 -9.95 8.14 -4.05
C GLN A 430 -10.95 9.28 -3.77
N THR A 431 -10.61 10.45 -4.28
CA THR A 431 -11.45 11.64 -4.25
C THR A 431 -12.49 11.55 -5.37
N ALA A 432 -13.71 12.03 -5.12
CA ALA A 432 -14.79 12.00 -6.10
C ALA A 432 -15.74 13.18 -5.92
N VAL A 433 -16.39 13.59 -7.01
CA VAL A 433 -17.45 14.62 -6.97
C VAL A 433 -18.80 13.96 -7.21
N HIS A 434 -19.73 14.19 -6.29
CA HIS A 434 -21.09 13.68 -6.39
C HIS A 434 -22.09 14.71 -5.85
N GLU A 435 -23.17 14.97 -6.59
CA GLU A 435 -24.23 15.93 -6.22
C GLU A 435 -23.70 17.31 -5.77
N GLY A 436 -22.71 17.85 -6.49
CA GLY A 436 -22.13 19.16 -6.21
C GLY A 436 -21.25 19.20 -4.95
N LYS A 437 -20.87 18.05 -4.40
CA LYS A 437 -19.94 17.93 -3.28
C LYS A 437 -18.72 17.12 -3.69
N MET A 438 -17.55 17.58 -3.26
CA MET A 438 -16.34 16.79 -3.32
C MET A 438 -16.23 15.95 -2.05
N TYR A 439 -16.05 14.65 -2.21
CA TYR A 439 -15.77 13.70 -1.16
C TYR A 439 -14.29 13.37 -1.18
N LEU A 440 -13.62 13.55 -0.04
CA LEU A 440 -12.23 13.21 0.17
C LEU A 440 -12.18 12.00 1.07
N SER A 441 -11.55 10.92 0.62
CA SER A 441 -11.30 9.78 1.50
C SER A 441 -9.91 9.90 2.11
N THR A 442 -9.78 9.61 3.40
CA THR A 442 -8.49 9.55 4.07
C THR A 442 -8.23 8.14 4.58
N MET A 443 -6.95 7.78 4.67
CA MET A 443 -6.52 6.57 5.37
C MET A 443 -5.84 6.96 6.67
N ASN A 444 -6.34 6.40 7.77
CA ASN A 444 -5.77 6.57 9.09
C ASN A 444 -4.85 5.37 9.43
N THR A 445 -3.59 5.69 9.75
CA THR A 445 -2.53 4.69 9.98
C THR A 445 -2.58 4.04 11.36
N THR A 446 -3.54 4.39 12.24
CA THR A 446 -3.77 3.65 13.49
C THR A 446 -3.99 2.17 13.21
N THR A 447 -4.64 1.82 12.10
CA THR A 447 -4.83 0.42 11.68
C THR A 447 -3.52 -0.35 11.50
N LEU A 448 -2.42 0.33 11.16
CA LEU A 448 -1.09 -0.27 11.03
C LEU A 448 -0.25 -0.11 12.31
N LEU A 449 -0.45 0.98 13.04
CA LEU A 449 0.25 1.28 14.29
C LEU A 449 -0.48 0.73 15.52
N GLU A 450 -1.54 -0.05 15.33
CA GLU A 450 -2.37 -0.63 16.40
C GLU A 450 -1.56 -1.26 17.52
N PRO A 451 -0.48 -2.04 17.25
CA PRO A 451 0.32 -2.62 18.32
C PRO A 451 0.92 -1.60 19.29
N ILE A 452 1.16 -0.38 18.82
CA ILE A 452 1.72 0.74 19.59
C ILE A 452 0.58 1.61 20.12
N ALA A 453 -0.41 1.92 19.27
CA ALA A 453 -1.51 2.81 19.59
C ALA A 453 -2.40 2.28 20.72
N GLN A 454 -2.61 0.95 20.81
CA GLN A 454 -3.46 0.33 21.83
C GLN A 454 -3.06 0.65 23.28
N PHE A 455 -1.76 0.95 23.50
CA PHE A 455 -1.23 1.33 24.81
C PHE A 455 -1.48 2.80 25.17
N THR A 456 -1.60 3.66 24.16
CA THR A 456 -1.72 5.12 24.34
C THR A 456 -3.15 5.61 24.18
N ASN A 457 -3.98 4.91 23.40
CA ASN A 457 -5.39 5.23 23.19
C ASN A 457 -6.34 4.54 24.19
N GLY A 458 -5.84 3.60 25.00
CA GLY A 458 -6.60 2.88 26.01
C GLY A 458 -7.35 1.65 25.51
N ASP A 459 -7.21 1.25 24.24
CA ASP A 459 -7.91 0.09 23.67
C ASP A 459 -7.58 -1.21 24.41
N ILE A 460 -6.37 -1.32 24.96
CA ILE A 460 -5.97 -2.45 25.80
C ILE A 460 -6.89 -2.64 27.02
N LEU A 461 -7.47 -1.56 27.55
CA LEU A 461 -8.41 -1.61 28.68
C LEU A 461 -9.81 -2.10 28.28
N HIS A 462 -10.11 -2.06 26.98
CA HIS A 462 -11.42 -2.42 26.42
C HIS A 462 -11.42 -3.77 25.70
N MET A 463 -10.28 -4.47 25.68
CA MET A 463 -10.19 -5.83 25.18
C MET A 463 -11.14 -6.77 25.94
N SER A 464 -11.93 -7.52 25.19
CA SER A 464 -12.78 -8.59 25.68
C SER A 464 -11.97 -9.73 26.31
N ALA A 465 -12.63 -10.54 27.14
CA ALA A 465 -12.00 -11.73 27.73
C ALA A 465 -11.45 -12.70 26.66
N GLN A 466 -12.10 -12.76 25.48
CA GLN A 466 -11.64 -13.60 24.39
C GLN A 466 -10.38 -13.04 23.71
N GLU A 467 -10.30 -11.72 23.51
CA GLU A 467 -9.09 -11.06 22.97
C GLU A 467 -7.91 -11.20 23.92
N TRP A 468 -8.13 -11.04 25.24
CA TRP A 468 -7.11 -11.31 26.25
C TRP A 468 -6.62 -12.75 26.21
N LYS A 469 -7.54 -13.71 26.14
CA LYS A 469 -7.20 -15.14 26.06
C LYS A 469 -6.38 -15.45 24.81
N THR A 470 -6.78 -14.93 23.65
CA THR A 470 -6.05 -15.10 22.39
C THR A 470 -4.64 -14.48 22.47
N THR A 471 -4.54 -13.25 22.97
CA THR A 471 -3.27 -12.53 23.10
C THR A 471 -2.29 -13.26 24.02
N VAL A 472 -2.73 -13.67 25.21
CA VAL A 472 -1.89 -14.43 26.16
C VAL A 472 -1.48 -15.80 25.60
N GLN A 473 -2.35 -16.45 24.83
CA GLN A 473 -2.02 -17.72 24.18
C GLN A 473 -0.88 -17.56 23.17
N HIS A 474 -0.96 -16.55 22.29
CA HIS A 474 0.11 -16.27 21.32
C HIS A 474 1.40 -15.79 22.00
N LEU A 475 1.30 -14.94 23.02
CA LEU A 475 2.46 -14.49 23.80
C LEU A 475 3.17 -15.67 24.42
N ARG A 476 2.42 -16.59 25.04
CA ARG A 476 2.98 -17.80 25.61
C ARG A 476 3.65 -18.67 24.54
N ALA A 477 3.03 -18.87 23.39
CA ALA A 477 3.62 -19.65 22.30
C ALA A 477 4.92 -19.02 21.80
N PHE A 478 4.93 -17.69 21.62
CA PHE A 478 6.13 -16.93 21.27
C PHE A 478 7.25 -17.13 22.30
N LEU A 479 6.96 -16.90 23.59
CA LEU A 479 7.93 -17.09 24.68
C LEU A 479 8.43 -18.53 24.75
N GLU A 480 7.56 -19.53 24.58
CA GLU A 480 7.97 -20.93 24.55
C GLU A 480 8.89 -21.26 23.36
N ILE A 481 8.74 -20.61 22.21
CA ILE A 481 9.62 -20.81 21.05
C ILE A 481 10.98 -20.17 21.31
N VAL A 482 10.99 -18.89 21.74
CA VAL A 482 12.24 -18.16 21.99
C VAL A 482 13.04 -18.80 23.13
N LEU A 483 12.38 -19.15 24.24
CA LEU A 483 13.04 -19.77 25.40
C LEU A 483 13.46 -21.23 25.17
N LYS A 484 12.85 -21.96 24.23
CA LYS A 484 13.33 -23.30 23.82
C LYS A 484 14.42 -23.24 22.75
N GLY A 485 14.50 -22.15 21.99
CA GLY A 485 15.52 -21.92 20.95
C GLY A 485 16.94 -21.82 21.52
N ASP A 486 17.07 -21.39 22.77
CA ASP A 486 18.34 -21.36 23.51
C ASP A 486 18.70 -22.70 24.17
N ASP A 487 17.80 -23.69 24.20
CA ASP A 487 17.95 -24.97 24.93
C ASP A 487 17.75 -26.21 24.03
N ALA A 488 18.63 -26.40 23.04
CA ALA A 488 18.85 -27.75 22.50
C ALA A 488 19.69 -28.63 23.45
N ALA A 489 20.16 -28.09 24.57
CA ALA A 489 20.78 -28.86 25.65
C ALA A 489 19.98 -28.65 26.94
N THR A 490 19.38 -29.73 27.46
CA THR A 490 18.83 -29.85 28.82
C THR A 490 17.48 -29.21 29.15
N PHE A 491 16.39 -29.79 28.61
CA PHE A 491 15.09 -29.73 29.30
C PHE A 491 14.51 -31.13 29.57
N SER A 492 14.94 -31.74 30.69
CA SER A 492 14.23 -32.87 31.29
C SER A 492 13.17 -32.34 32.25
N ARG A 493 11.89 -32.60 31.92
CA ARG A 493 10.70 -32.13 32.63
C ARG A 493 10.49 -32.87 33.95
N THR A 494 10.34 -32.13 35.04
CA THR A 494 9.38 -32.48 36.11
C THR A 494 8.21 -31.50 36.04
N ARG A 495 7.05 -31.99 35.57
CA ARG A 495 5.81 -31.20 35.48
C ARG A 495 5.25 -30.96 36.89
N SER A 496 5.21 -29.70 37.34
CA SER A 496 4.31 -29.30 38.42
C SER A 496 2.88 -29.13 37.87
N VAL A 497 1.87 -29.49 38.67
CA VAL A 497 0.46 -29.39 38.26
C VAL A 497 0.04 -27.92 38.24
N ARG A 498 -0.47 -27.45 37.09
CA ARG A 498 -0.93 -26.08 36.90
C ARG A 498 -2.33 -25.88 37.53
N PRO A 499 -2.58 -24.77 38.24
CA PRO A 499 -3.91 -24.41 38.74
C PRO A 499 -4.96 -24.21 37.62
N SER A 500 -6.25 -24.28 37.98
CA SER A 500 -7.35 -23.97 37.05
C SER A 500 -7.29 -22.53 36.57
N ALA A 501 -7.81 -22.26 35.37
CA ALA A 501 -7.93 -20.90 34.84
C ALA A 501 -9.03 -20.08 35.54
N ASP A 502 -9.86 -20.72 36.36
CA ASP A 502 -10.97 -20.08 37.10
C ASP A 502 -10.51 -19.36 38.39
N ASP A 503 -9.23 -19.49 38.75
CA ASP A 503 -8.60 -18.77 39.86
C ASP A 503 -7.36 -18.01 39.33
N PRO A 504 -7.56 -16.75 38.87
CA PRO A 504 -6.52 -15.97 38.21
C PRO A 504 -5.34 -15.67 39.13
N ASP A 505 -5.61 -15.41 40.41
CA ASP A 505 -4.58 -15.06 41.39
C ASP A 505 -3.69 -16.26 41.69
N ALA A 506 -4.28 -17.45 41.88
CA ALA A 506 -3.52 -18.68 42.02
C ALA A 506 -2.69 -19.02 40.77
N LEU A 507 -3.20 -18.68 39.59
CA LEU A 507 -2.50 -18.88 38.32
C LEU A 507 -1.31 -17.92 38.15
N VAL A 508 -1.48 -16.65 38.53
CA VAL A 508 -0.43 -15.62 38.53
C VAL A 508 0.65 -15.97 39.55
N ASP A 509 0.26 -16.30 40.79
CA ASP A 509 1.20 -16.73 41.83
C ASP A 509 1.96 -18.00 41.45
N TRP A 510 1.30 -18.94 40.79
CA TRP A 510 1.96 -20.13 40.27
C TRP A 510 2.95 -19.75 39.16
N ALA A 511 2.56 -18.88 38.22
CA ALA A 511 3.42 -18.43 37.14
C ALA A 511 4.65 -17.65 37.65
N CYS A 512 4.46 -16.73 38.60
CA CYS A 512 5.54 -15.99 39.26
C CYS A 512 6.49 -16.92 40.01
N ARG A 513 5.96 -17.92 40.75
CA ARG A 513 6.80 -18.93 41.42
C ARG A 513 7.58 -19.80 40.43
N GLN A 514 6.96 -20.17 39.32
CA GLN A 514 7.65 -20.92 38.26
C GLN A 514 8.72 -20.08 37.57
N ALA A 515 8.47 -18.80 37.32
CA ALA A 515 9.44 -17.88 36.75
C ALA A 515 10.62 -17.63 37.70
N ALA A 516 10.36 -17.39 38.98
CA ALA A 516 11.39 -17.21 40.00
C ALA A 516 12.23 -18.48 40.20
N ALA A 517 11.59 -19.66 40.20
CA ALA A 517 12.31 -20.94 40.30
C ALA A 517 13.20 -21.21 39.08
N ARG A 518 12.81 -20.74 37.88
CA ARG A 518 13.64 -20.83 36.67
C ARG A 518 14.81 -19.85 36.72
N ALA A 519 14.55 -18.59 37.07
CA ALA A 519 15.59 -17.58 37.25
C ALA A 519 16.64 -17.98 38.30
N ALA A 520 16.23 -18.67 39.36
CA ALA A 520 17.13 -19.21 40.38
C ALA A 520 17.91 -20.45 39.91
N ALA A 521 17.38 -21.23 38.98
CA ALA A 521 18.06 -22.40 38.40
C ALA A 521 19.10 -22.01 37.33
N ASP A 522 18.90 -20.85 36.67
CA ASP A 522 19.80 -20.31 35.64
C ASP A 522 20.90 -19.39 36.21
N ALA A 523 20.96 -19.18 37.52
CA ALA A 523 22.04 -18.43 38.15
C ALA A 523 23.35 -19.25 38.10
N PRO A 524 24.46 -18.70 37.56
CA PRO A 524 25.73 -19.44 37.50
C PRO A 524 26.19 -19.77 38.92
N ALA A 525 26.64 -21.01 39.12
CA ALA A 525 27.25 -21.40 40.39
C ALA A 525 28.42 -20.46 40.70
N GLN A 526 28.30 -19.72 41.81
CA GLN A 526 29.43 -18.99 42.39
C GLN A 526 30.56 -20.00 42.60
N ALA A 527 31.61 -19.87 41.80
CA ALA A 527 32.89 -20.49 42.08
C ALA A 527 33.50 -19.69 43.24
N ASP A 528 33.50 -20.29 44.43
CA ASP A 528 34.27 -19.83 45.57
C ASP A 528 35.73 -19.64 45.16
N GLY A 529 36.21 -18.41 45.31
CA GLY A 529 37.57 -17.98 45.08
C GLY A 529 37.76 -16.62 45.73
N ASP A 530 38.04 -16.65 47.03
CA ASP A 530 38.30 -15.53 47.92
C ASP A 530 39.09 -14.37 47.27
N ASN A 531 38.54 -13.16 47.33
CA ASN A 531 39.23 -12.00 47.92
C ASN A 531 38.25 -10.82 48.09
N GLU A 532 38.16 -10.39 49.35
CA GLU A 532 37.46 -9.21 49.84
C GLU A 532 37.94 -7.91 49.15
N ALA A 533 37.00 -7.09 48.71
CA ALA A 533 37.01 -5.64 48.91
C ALA A 533 35.62 -5.08 48.55
N ASP A 534 34.93 -4.54 49.56
CA ASP A 534 33.73 -3.73 49.40
C ASP A 534 34.04 -2.50 48.52
N GLU A 535 33.38 -2.39 47.36
CA GLU A 535 33.24 -1.10 46.68
C GLU A 535 31.75 -0.77 46.52
N GLU A 536 31.29 0.08 47.43
CA GLU A 536 30.02 0.79 47.42
C GLU A 536 30.06 1.85 46.30
N PHE A 537 29.27 1.67 45.23
CA PHE A 537 29.08 2.72 44.21
C PHE A 537 27.69 3.31 44.30
N ALA A 538 27.65 4.55 44.78
CA ALA A 538 26.48 5.43 44.76
C ALA A 538 26.14 5.86 43.32
N LEU A 539 24.85 5.75 42.98
CA LEU A 539 24.28 6.34 41.77
C LEU A 539 24.23 7.87 41.95
N THR A 540 24.80 8.60 40.99
CA THR A 540 24.51 10.04 40.83
C THR A 540 23.82 10.26 39.49
N ASP A 541 22.78 11.09 39.54
CA ASP A 541 21.91 11.45 38.43
C ASP A 541 22.66 12.20 37.33
N ALA A 542 22.37 11.82 36.08
CA ALA A 542 22.38 12.69 34.89
C ALA A 542 21.42 12.13 33.83
#